data_AF-A0A8T7IE85-F1
#
_entry.id   AF-A0A8T7IE85-F1
#
_cell.length_a   1.000
_cell.length_b   1.000
_cell.length_c   1.000
_cell.angle_alpha   90.00
_cell.angle_beta   90.00
_cell.angle_gamma   90.00
#
_symmetry.space_group_name_H-M   'P 1'
#
loop_
_entity.id
_entity.type
_entity.pdbx_description
1 polymer ?
#
loop_
_entity_poly.entity_id
_entity_poly.type
_entity_poly.pdbx_seq_one_letter_code
_entity_poly.pdbx_strand_id
1 'polypeptide(L)'
;MAVCFSIGIKQIKNISLFLGCVLKKYPTNRKLNASVIGWGFKSTAKRARDYAAKHKMPYVALEDGFLRSIGLGVAGVQPLSLVVDEVGIYYDARQASRLEQLIASNEDLSADGLERSHRCISAIRELRLSKYNQNQSDAALRSAKPKVVVIDQTQGDASVVGAMADEQTFVQMLRNAIDNHPNETVWVKVHPDVVQGKKKGFLFPLPFEHPNVKLYAEPVNPWDFLDTTTHVYTVSSLMGFEALMAG
;
A
#
# COMPACT_ATOMS: atom_id res chain seq x y z
N MET A 1 -11.26 -24.56 -3.35
CA MET A 1 -12.31 -23.75 -4.03
C MET A 1 -12.53 -22.48 -3.23
N ALA A 2 -13.02 -21.40 -3.84
CA ALA A 2 -13.30 -20.17 -3.08
C ALA A 2 -14.67 -19.55 -3.38
N VAL A 3 -15.29 -18.98 -2.35
CA VAL A 3 -16.54 -18.21 -2.42
C VAL A 3 -16.21 -16.72 -2.40
N CYS A 4 -16.75 -15.95 -3.34
CA CYS A 4 -16.55 -14.50 -3.39
C CYS A 4 -17.87 -13.74 -3.61
N PHE A 5 -18.06 -12.69 -2.81
CA PHE A 5 -19.24 -11.81 -2.90
C PHE A 5 -18.98 -10.53 -3.71
N SER A 6 -17.72 -10.14 -3.89
CA SER A 6 -17.34 -8.90 -4.59
C SER A 6 -17.38 -9.09 -6.11
N ILE A 7 -18.07 -8.19 -6.80
CA ILE A 7 -18.06 -8.12 -8.27
C ILE A 7 -16.67 -7.70 -8.76
N GLY A 8 -16.02 -6.74 -8.09
CA GLY A 8 -14.69 -6.25 -8.48
C GLY A 8 -13.63 -7.36 -8.47
N ILE A 9 -13.63 -8.22 -7.44
CA ILE A 9 -12.71 -9.38 -7.38
C ILE A 9 -12.99 -10.34 -8.54
N LYS A 10 -14.27 -10.57 -8.87
CA LYS A 10 -14.67 -11.46 -9.98
C LYS A 10 -14.27 -10.92 -11.36
N GLN A 11 -14.00 -9.62 -11.48
CA GLN A 11 -13.57 -8.98 -12.72
C GLN A 11 -12.04 -9.00 -12.91
N ILE A 12 -11.28 -9.42 -11.89
CA ILE A 12 -9.82 -9.55 -12.02
C ILE A 12 -9.51 -10.66 -13.01
N LYS A 13 -8.84 -10.30 -14.10
CA LYS A 13 -8.38 -11.26 -15.11
C LYS A 13 -7.42 -12.25 -14.45
N ASN A 14 -7.57 -13.54 -14.79
CA ASN A 14 -6.71 -14.61 -14.29
C ASN A 14 -6.69 -14.77 -12.76
N ILE A 15 -7.75 -14.34 -12.05
CA ILE A 15 -7.82 -14.45 -10.58
C ILE A 15 -7.55 -15.87 -10.05
N SER A 16 -7.93 -16.91 -10.80
CA SER A 16 -7.65 -18.29 -10.41
C SER A 16 -6.16 -18.66 -10.41
N LEU A 17 -5.33 -18.00 -11.23
CA LEU A 17 -3.87 -18.20 -11.23
C LEU A 17 -3.25 -17.64 -9.94
N PHE A 18 -3.71 -16.47 -9.49
CA PHE A 18 -3.26 -15.89 -8.22
C PHE A 18 -3.69 -16.74 -7.01
N LEU A 19 -4.90 -17.30 -7.05
CA LEU A 19 -5.47 -18.06 -5.93
C LEU A 19 -5.02 -19.52 -5.88
N GLY A 20 -4.40 -20.05 -6.94
CA GLY A 20 -4.16 -21.49 -7.10
C GLY A 20 -5.44 -22.35 -7.10
N CYS A 21 -6.62 -21.74 -7.22
CA CYS A 21 -7.89 -22.46 -7.20
C CYS A 21 -9.00 -21.73 -7.98
N VAL A 22 -10.08 -22.46 -8.29
CA VAL A 22 -11.24 -21.93 -9.02
C VAL A 22 -12.14 -21.11 -8.09
N LEU A 23 -12.45 -19.88 -8.52
CA LEU A 23 -13.40 -18.98 -7.88
C LEU A 23 -14.84 -19.35 -8.28
N LYS A 24 -15.71 -19.70 -7.32
CA LYS A 24 -17.13 -19.94 -7.58
C LYS A 24 -17.95 -18.67 -7.43
N LYS A 25 -18.90 -18.47 -8.36
CA LYS A 25 -19.80 -17.30 -8.39
C LYS A 25 -20.81 -17.29 -7.25
N TYR A 26 -21.20 -18.46 -6.73
CA TYR A 26 -22.19 -18.62 -5.66
C TYR A 26 -21.81 -19.76 -4.69
N PRO A 27 -22.18 -19.65 -3.40
CA PRO A 27 -22.01 -20.75 -2.45
C PRO A 27 -22.99 -21.88 -2.78
N THR A 28 -22.52 -22.94 -3.44
CA THR A 28 -23.28 -24.19 -3.59
C THR A 28 -23.16 -25.02 -2.31
N ASN A 29 -24.27 -25.59 -1.83
CA ASN A 29 -24.43 -26.42 -0.62
C ASN A 29 -23.14 -26.79 0.16
N ARG A 30 -22.86 -25.97 1.19
CA ARG A 30 -22.23 -26.17 2.52
C ARG A 30 -21.18 -27.27 2.83
N LYS A 31 -20.70 -28.11 1.92
CA LYS A 31 -19.85 -29.28 2.29
C LYS A 31 -18.60 -29.53 1.44
N LEU A 32 -17.92 -28.51 0.95
CA LEU A 32 -16.59 -28.68 0.33
C LEU A 32 -15.62 -27.63 0.89
N ASN A 33 -14.41 -28.07 1.26
CA ASN A 33 -13.23 -27.30 1.70
C ASN A 33 -13.04 -26.01 0.88
N ALA A 34 -13.77 -24.96 1.24
CA ALA A 34 -13.81 -23.73 0.49
C ALA A 34 -13.51 -22.57 1.42
N SER A 35 -12.65 -21.67 0.96
CA SER A 35 -12.35 -20.42 1.65
C SER A 35 -13.28 -19.32 1.15
N VAL A 36 -13.48 -18.29 1.96
CA VAL A 36 -14.25 -17.10 1.60
C VAL A 36 -13.28 -15.97 1.32
N ILE A 37 -13.41 -15.36 0.14
CA ILE A 37 -12.50 -14.30 -0.32
C ILE A 37 -13.16 -12.94 -0.16
N GLY A 38 -12.38 -11.98 0.33
CA GLY A 38 -12.73 -10.56 0.35
C GLY A 38 -11.52 -9.68 0.08
N TRP A 39 -11.77 -8.38 -0.14
CA TRP A 39 -10.71 -7.40 -0.38
C TRP A 39 -10.31 -6.73 0.93
N GLY A 40 -9.19 -7.16 1.49
CA GLY A 40 -8.67 -6.69 2.76
C GLY A 40 -9.69 -6.75 3.89
N PHE A 41 -9.59 -5.80 4.82
CA PHE A 41 -10.43 -5.71 6.01
C PHE A 41 -11.42 -4.52 5.95
N LYS A 42 -11.56 -3.91 4.77
CA LYS A 42 -12.50 -2.81 4.48
C LYS A 42 -13.94 -3.19 4.82
N SER A 43 -14.79 -2.18 5.01
CA SER A 43 -16.23 -2.35 5.27
C SER A 43 -16.93 -3.12 4.15
N THR A 44 -16.50 -2.95 2.90
CA THR A 44 -17.00 -3.68 1.73
C THR A 44 -16.78 -5.20 1.81
N ALA A 45 -15.77 -5.65 2.56
CA ALA A 45 -15.49 -7.06 2.81
C ALA A 45 -16.19 -7.61 4.07
N LYS A 46 -16.91 -6.78 4.84
CA LYS A 46 -17.58 -7.21 6.08
C LYS A 46 -18.53 -8.37 5.83
N ARG A 47 -19.35 -8.33 4.77
CA ARG A 47 -20.27 -9.42 4.41
C ARG A 47 -19.54 -10.75 4.17
N ALA A 48 -18.36 -10.71 3.54
CA ALA A 48 -17.56 -11.90 3.29
C ALA A 48 -17.01 -12.47 4.62
N ARG A 49 -16.49 -11.61 5.49
CA ARG A 49 -16.01 -12.00 6.83
C ARG A 49 -17.12 -12.56 7.71
N ASP A 50 -18.27 -11.90 7.77
CA ASP A 50 -19.44 -12.36 8.54
C ASP A 50 -19.92 -13.73 8.03
N TYR A 51 -19.92 -13.94 6.71
CA TYR A 51 -20.27 -15.24 6.11
C TYR A 51 -19.26 -16.33 6.49
N ALA A 52 -17.95 -16.02 6.39
CA ALA A 52 -16.89 -16.94 6.78
C ALA A 52 -17.03 -17.38 8.25
N ALA A 53 -17.24 -16.41 9.15
CA ALA A 53 -17.44 -16.66 10.58
C ALA A 53 -18.70 -17.51 10.84
N LYS A 54 -19.85 -17.12 10.27
CA LYS A 54 -21.13 -17.84 10.42
C LYS A 54 -21.05 -19.29 9.95
N HIS A 55 -20.25 -19.56 8.92
CA HIS A 55 -20.11 -20.89 8.32
C HIS A 55 -18.85 -21.64 8.76
N LYS A 56 -18.05 -21.08 9.68
CA LYS A 56 -16.76 -21.65 10.13
C LYS A 56 -15.84 -21.99 8.95
N MET A 57 -15.79 -21.09 7.97
CA MET A 57 -14.94 -21.21 6.78
C MET A 57 -13.73 -20.27 6.91
N PRO A 58 -12.54 -20.64 6.37
CA PRO A 58 -11.40 -19.74 6.34
C PRO A 58 -11.73 -18.46 5.55
N TYR A 59 -11.22 -17.31 6.01
CA TYR A 59 -11.26 -16.06 5.27
C TYR A 59 -9.90 -15.79 4.64
N VAL A 60 -9.89 -15.42 3.36
CA VAL A 60 -8.68 -15.04 2.63
C VAL A 60 -8.83 -13.59 2.20
N ALA A 61 -7.92 -12.75 2.71
CA ALA A 61 -7.85 -11.35 2.39
C ALA A 61 -6.99 -11.15 1.14
N LEU A 62 -7.57 -10.52 0.12
CA LEU A 62 -6.85 -10.05 -1.05
C LEU A 62 -6.54 -8.57 -0.94
N GLU A 63 -5.38 -8.18 -1.44
CA GLU A 63 -5.04 -6.78 -1.73
C GLU A 63 -4.19 -6.70 -2.99
N ASP A 64 -4.03 -5.49 -3.51
CA ASP A 64 -3.02 -5.21 -4.53
C ASP A 64 -1.63 -5.61 -4.00
N GLY A 65 -0.82 -6.24 -4.84
CA GLY A 65 0.59 -6.47 -4.53
C GLY A 65 1.42 -5.17 -4.52
N PHE A 66 2.62 -5.23 -3.94
CA PHE A 66 3.49 -4.07 -3.77
C PHE A 66 3.98 -3.49 -5.11
N LEU A 67 4.22 -4.35 -6.11
CA LEU A 67 4.42 -3.96 -7.52
C LEU A 67 3.18 -4.32 -8.34
N ARG A 68 2.26 -3.38 -8.49
CA ARG A 68 0.90 -3.67 -8.97
C ARG A 68 0.79 -3.66 -10.48
N SER A 69 1.21 -2.57 -11.14
CA SER A 69 0.87 -2.33 -12.55
C SER A 69 1.65 -1.17 -13.16
N ILE A 70 1.51 -1.00 -14.48
CA ILE A 70 1.76 0.27 -15.19
C ILE A 70 0.40 0.94 -15.35
N GLY A 71 0.08 1.86 -14.45
CA GLY A 71 -1.21 2.55 -14.36
C GLY A 71 -1.92 2.35 -13.03
N LEU A 72 -2.88 3.22 -12.72
CA LEU A 72 -3.66 3.16 -11.47
C LEU A 72 -4.82 2.16 -11.53
N GLY A 73 -5.09 1.52 -10.39
CA GLY A 73 -6.27 0.63 -10.25
C GLY A 73 -7.61 1.35 -10.42
N VAL A 74 -7.70 2.60 -9.98
CA VAL A 74 -8.90 3.45 -10.18
C VAL A 74 -9.16 3.80 -11.65
N ALA A 75 -8.21 3.55 -12.54
CA ALA A 75 -8.36 3.66 -14.00
C ALA A 75 -8.72 2.32 -14.67
N GLY A 76 -9.01 1.27 -13.89
CA GLY A 76 -9.41 -0.05 -14.41
C GLY A 76 -8.24 -0.96 -14.80
N VAL A 77 -7.00 -0.53 -14.56
CA VAL A 77 -5.79 -1.32 -14.88
C VAL A 77 -5.73 -2.58 -14.01
N GLN A 78 -5.57 -3.74 -14.67
CA GLN A 78 -5.51 -5.05 -14.02
C GLN A 78 -4.20 -5.22 -13.23
N PRO A 79 -4.25 -5.89 -12.06
CA PRO A 79 -3.06 -6.13 -11.26
C PRO A 79 -2.17 -7.21 -11.89
N LEU A 80 -0.86 -6.99 -11.87
CA LEU A 80 0.19 -7.97 -12.20
C LEU A 80 0.58 -8.82 -11.00
N SER A 81 0.33 -8.33 -9.78
CA SER A 81 0.56 -9.05 -8.53
C SER A 81 -0.58 -8.80 -7.54
N LEU A 82 -0.84 -9.79 -6.68
CA LEU A 82 -1.82 -9.73 -5.59
C LEU A 82 -1.21 -10.29 -4.32
N VAL A 83 -1.57 -9.70 -3.19
CA VAL A 83 -1.40 -10.33 -1.88
C VAL A 83 -2.56 -11.30 -1.66
N VAL A 84 -2.24 -12.50 -1.19
CA VAL A 84 -3.19 -13.52 -0.77
C VAL A 84 -2.84 -13.91 0.67
N ASP A 85 -3.61 -13.41 1.63
CA ASP A 85 -3.34 -13.62 3.05
C ASP A 85 -4.47 -14.42 3.70
N GLU A 86 -4.14 -15.60 4.22
CA GLU A 86 -5.08 -16.52 4.87
C GLU A 86 -5.10 -16.37 6.40
N VAL A 87 -4.25 -15.49 6.94
CA VAL A 87 -4.08 -15.27 8.39
C VAL A 87 -4.72 -13.95 8.80
N GLY A 88 -4.42 -12.88 8.06
CA GLY A 88 -4.85 -11.51 8.35
C GLY A 88 -4.73 -10.63 7.11
N ILE A 89 -4.06 -9.49 7.24
CA ILE A 89 -3.62 -8.66 6.10
C ILE A 89 -2.46 -7.77 6.55
N TYR A 90 -1.45 -7.59 5.69
CA TYR A 90 -0.17 -6.95 6.04
C TYR A 90 -0.24 -5.55 6.68
N TYR A 91 -1.31 -4.79 6.43
CA TYR A 91 -1.44 -3.44 6.95
C TYR A 91 -2.17 -3.36 8.30
N ASP A 92 -2.71 -4.48 8.79
CA ASP A 92 -3.49 -4.52 10.02
C ASP A 92 -2.63 -5.01 11.18
N ALA A 93 -2.08 -4.07 11.95
CA ALA A 93 -1.19 -4.36 13.08
C ALA A 93 -1.92 -4.88 14.33
N ARG A 94 -3.25 -5.00 14.30
CA ARG A 94 -4.05 -5.44 15.46
C ARG A 94 -4.13 -6.97 15.59
N GLN A 95 -3.65 -7.69 14.59
CA GLN A 95 -3.67 -9.15 14.53
C GLN A 95 -2.52 -9.64 13.64
N ALA A 96 -2.17 -10.92 13.77
CA ALA A 96 -1.15 -11.51 12.93
C ALA A 96 -1.52 -11.48 11.43
N SER A 97 -0.50 -11.40 10.58
CA SER A 97 -0.64 -11.53 9.13
C SER A 97 0.30 -12.59 8.58
N ARG A 98 0.04 -13.06 7.36
CA ARG A 98 0.96 -14.02 6.72
C ARG A 98 2.33 -13.40 6.50
N LEU A 99 2.38 -12.11 6.15
CA LEU A 99 3.66 -11.40 5.97
C LEU A 99 4.45 -11.33 7.27
N GLU A 100 3.79 -11.02 8.39
CA GLU A 100 4.43 -11.00 9.71
C GLU A 100 5.02 -12.37 10.08
N GLN A 101 4.27 -13.45 9.85
CA GLN A 101 4.76 -14.80 10.08
C GLN A 101 5.98 -15.14 9.22
N LEU A 102 5.96 -14.75 7.93
CA LEU A 102 7.09 -14.95 7.02
C LEU A 102 8.35 -14.18 7.44
N ILE A 103 8.17 -12.97 7.98
CA ILE A 103 9.27 -12.16 8.51
C ILE A 103 9.82 -12.80 9.79
N ALA A 104 8.95 -13.28 10.68
CA ALA A 104 9.36 -13.95 11.91
C ALA A 104 10.09 -15.28 11.64
N SER A 105 9.71 -16.00 10.59
CA SER A 105 10.34 -17.26 10.17
C SER A 105 11.48 -17.04 9.15
N ASN A 106 12.16 -15.90 9.17
CA ASN A 106 13.18 -15.58 8.15
C ASN A 106 14.46 -16.43 8.25
N GLU A 107 14.63 -17.19 9.33
CA GLU A 107 15.77 -18.11 9.54
C GLU A 107 15.88 -19.15 8.41
N ASP A 108 14.76 -19.44 7.74
CA ASP A 108 14.69 -20.37 6.60
C ASP A 108 15.02 -19.70 5.24
N LEU A 109 15.43 -18.42 5.21
CA LEU A 109 15.76 -17.74 3.96
C LEU A 109 17.05 -18.32 3.38
N SER A 110 16.92 -19.13 2.33
CA SER A 110 18.06 -19.72 1.64
C SER A 110 18.99 -18.67 1.03
N ALA A 111 20.25 -19.04 0.80
CA ALA A 111 21.22 -18.19 0.09
C ALA A 111 20.67 -17.71 -1.27
N ASP A 112 20.06 -18.60 -2.04
CA ASP A 112 19.39 -18.25 -3.32
C ASP A 112 18.24 -17.25 -3.12
N GLY A 113 17.49 -17.38 -2.02
CA GLY A 113 16.42 -16.47 -1.64
C GLY A 113 16.95 -15.08 -1.32
N LEU A 114 18.05 -14.99 -0.58
CA LEU A 114 18.73 -13.75 -0.25
C LEU A 114 19.33 -13.08 -1.51
N GLU A 115 20.03 -13.84 -2.35
CA GLU A 115 20.57 -13.35 -3.62
C GLU A 115 19.46 -12.81 -4.53
N ARG A 116 18.36 -13.56 -4.66
CA ARG A 116 17.20 -13.10 -5.43
C ARG A 116 16.62 -11.82 -4.85
N SER A 117 16.55 -11.69 -3.52
CA SER A 117 16.04 -10.48 -2.85
C SER A 117 16.92 -9.27 -3.17
N HIS A 118 18.25 -9.40 -3.11
CA HIS A 118 19.17 -8.34 -3.52
C HIS A 118 19.00 -7.94 -4.98
N ARG A 119 18.91 -8.92 -5.90
CA ARG A 119 18.66 -8.63 -7.32
C ARG A 119 17.34 -7.90 -7.55
N CYS A 120 16.28 -8.30 -6.84
CA CYS A 120 14.98 -7.62 -6.93
C CYS A 120 15.05 -6.18 -6.40
N ILE A 121 15.69 -5.94 -5.26
CA ILE A 121 15.86 -4.59 -4.70
C ILE A 121 16.68 -3.72 -5.66
N SER A 122 17.80 -4.21 -6.20
CA SER A 122 18.60 -3.49 -7.19
C SER A 122 17.79 -3.15 -8.44
N ALA A 123 17.03 -4.11 -8.98
CA ALA A 123 16.19 -3.86 -10.15
C ALA A 123 15.10 -2.82 -9.87
N ILE A 124 14.48 -2.83 -8.69
CA ILE A 124 13.49 -1.82 -8.28
C ILE A 124 14.12 -0.41 -8.27
N ARG A 125 15.34 -0.28 -7.74
CA ARG A 125 16.08 0.99 -7.68
C ARG A 125 16.51 1.47 -9.07
N GLU A 126 17.20 0.62 -9.82
CA GLU A 126 17.76 0.95 -11.14
C GLU A 126 16.67 1.32 -12.15
N LEU A 127 15.56 0.59 -12.14
CA LEU A 127 14.42 0.83 -13.02
C LEU A 127 13.41 1.83 -12.43
N ARG A 128 13.67 2.35 -11.23
CA ARG A 128 12.81 3.32 -10.51
C ARG A 128 11.35 2.85 -10.42
N LEU A 129 11.17 1.58 -10.06
CA LEU A 129 9.87 0.94 -9.95
C LEU A 129 9.17 1.31 -8.64
N SER A 130 7.86 1.47 -8.71
CA SER A 130 6.97 1.71 -7.57
C SER A 130 5.68 0.90 -7.77
N LYS A 131 4.64 1.12 -6.96
CA LYS A 131 3.37 0.39 -7.08
C LYS A 131 2.71 0.54 -8.46
N TYR A 132 2.70 1.74 -9.04
CA TYR A 132 1.86 2.07 -10.22
C TYR A 132 2.62 2.46 -11.50
N ASN A 133 3.93 2.74 -11.45
CA ASN A 133 4.83 2.85 -12.62
C ASN A 133 4.35 3.65 -13.85
N GLN A 134 3.49 4.67 -13.68
CA GLN A 134 2.91 5.44 -14.80
C GLN A 134 3.41 6.90 -14.89
N ASN A 135 4.00 7.41 -13.80
CA ASN A 135 4.38 8.80 -13.72
C ASN A 135 5.82 8.98 -14.23
N GLN A 136 6.04 10.09 -14.94
CA GLN A 136 7.36 10.47 -15.42
C GLN A 136 8.17 11.17 -14.32
N SER A 137 9.45 11.37 -14.60
CA SER A 137 10.34 12.15 -13.74
C SER A 137 10.07 13.65 -13.91
N ASP A 138 10.16 14.42 -12.83
CA ASP A 138 10.09 15.87 -12.78
C ASP A 138 11.50 16.46 -12.56
N ALA A 139 12.01 17.12 -13.61
CA ALA A 139 13.33 17.74 -13.58
C ALA A 139 13.45 18.88 -12.55
N ALA A 140 12.36 19.62 -12.29
CA ALA A 140 12.36 20.70 -11.31
C ALA A 140 12.44 20.14 -9.89
N LEU A 141 11.69 19.07 -9.59
CA LEU A 141 11.78 18.38 -8.31
C LEU A 141 13.18 17.81 -8.07
N ARG A 142 13.75 17.11 -9.06
CA ARG A 142 15.12 16.58 -8.96
C ARG A 142 16.16 17.67 -8.75
N SER A 143 15.99 18.82 -9.39
CA SER A 143 16.90 19.97 -9.21
C SER A 143 16.77 20.58 -7.82
N ALA A 144 15.57 20.53 -7.22
CA ALA A 144 15.31 21.01 -5.87
C ALA A 144 15.90 20.10 -4.77
N LYS A 145 16.20 18.83 -5.08
CA LYS A 145 16.80 17.83 -4.18
C LYS A 145 16.13 17.80 -2.79
N PRO A 146 14.85 17.39 -2.69
CA PRO A 146 14.15 17.31 -1.41
C PRO A 146 14.94 16.46 -0.41
N LYS A 147 15.14 16.99 0.80
CA LYS A 147 15.82 16.28 1.90
C LYS A 147 14.85 15.71 2.94
N VAL A 148 13.76 16.41 3.20
CA VAL A 148 12.74 16.03 4.19
C VAL A 148 11.40 15.90 3.49
N VAL A 149 10.79 14.72 3.55
CA VAL A 149 9.52 14.42 2.90
C VAL A 149 8.53 13.86 3.91
N VAL A 150 7.34 14.43 3.93
CA VAL A 150 6.18 13.94 4.67
C VAL A 150 5.19 13.38 3.65
N ILE A 151 4.81 12.11 3.80
CA ILE A 151 3.93 11.42 2.87
C ILE A 151 2.48 11.53 3.34
N ASP A 152 1.62 12.17 2.54
CA ASP A 152 0.18 12.19 2.77
C ASP A 152 -0.47 10.87 2.30
N GLN A 153 -1.61 10.53 2.86
CA GLN A 153 -2.43 9.38 2.49
C GLN A 153 -3.89 9.78 2.34
N THR A 154 -4.69 8.90 1.74
CA THR A 154 -6.11 9.20 1.54
C THR A 154 -6.94 8.85 2.76
N GLN A 155 -7.89 9.71 3.12
CA GLN A 155 -8.90 9.38 4.12
C GLN A 155 -9.66 8.12 3.70
N GLY A 156 -9.90 7.22 4.66
CA GLY A 156 -10.50 5.90 4.41
C GLY A 156 -9.52 4.85 3.88
N ASP A 157 -8.22 5.14 3.82
CA ASP A 157 -7.20 4.11 3.64
C ASP A 157 -7.25 3.12 4.81
N ALA A 158 -7.41 1.84 4.50
CA ALA A 158 -7.51 0.79 5.49
C ALA A 158 -6.21 0.58 6.27
N SER A 159 -5.06 0.95 5.67
CA SER A 159 -3.76 0.85 6.33
C SER A 159 -3.60 1.83 7.47
N VAL A 160 -4.25 3.00 7.42
CA VAL A 160 -4.18 4.01 8.51
C VAL A 160 -4.90 3.48 9.74
N VAL A 161 -6.13 2.98 9.56
CA VAL A 161 -6.88 2.35 10.65
C VAL A 161 -6.18 1.08 11.14
N GLY A 162 -5.60 0.30 10.23
CA GLY A 162 -4.83 -0.91 10.56
C GLY A 162 -3.56 -0.62 11.36
N ALA A 163 -2.93 0.54 11.14
CA ALA A 163 -1.81 1.04 11.94
C ALA A 163 -2.24 1.70 13.26
N MET A 164 -3.54 1.64 13.59
CA MET A 164 -4.12 2.31 14.78
C MET A 164 -3.88 3.83 14.79
N ALA A 165 -3.78 4.41 13.60
CA ALA A 165 -3.55 5.84 13.39
C ALA A 165 -4.83 6.54 12.95
N ASP A 166 -4.81 7.86 13.07
CA ASP A 166 -5.92 8.75 12.77
C ASP A 166 -5.42 10.10 12.20
N GLU A 167 -6.33 11.05 12.00
CA GLU A 167 -6.00 12.38 11.50
C GLU A 167 -4.98 13.12 12.39
N GLN A 168 -5.08 13.00 13.72
CA GLN A 168 -4.14 13.65 14.64
C GLN A 168 -2.73 13.09 14.47
N THR A 169 -2.61 11.80 14.14
CA THR A 169 -1.32 11.15 13.86
C THR A 169 -0.61 11.81 12.68
N PHE A 170 -1.33 12.15 11.59
CA PHE A 170 -0.76 12.87 10.45
C PHE A 170 -0.35 14.30 10.79
N VAL A 171 -1.20 15.02 11.52
CA VAL A 171 -0.89 16.40 11.96
C VAL A 171 0.36 16.41 12.85
N GLN A 172 0.46 15.46 13.78
CA GLN A 172 1.63 15.33 14.65
C GLN A 172 2.88 14.93 13.88
N MET A 173 2.76 14.04 12.89
CA MET A 173 3.87 13.68 12.00
C MET A 173 4.41 14.91 11.26
N LEU A 174 3.54 15.77 10.72
CA LEU A 174 3.97 17.02 10.06
C LEU A 174 4.66 17.97 11.03
N ARG A 175 4.11 18.15 12.25
CA ARG A 175 4.75 18.97 13.29
C ARG A 175 6.13 18.44 13.66
N ASN A 176 6.25 17.14 13.90
CA ASN A 176 7.54 16.50 14.22
C ASN A 176 8.57 16.71 13.10
N ALA A 177 8.17 16.62 11.83
CA ALA A 177 9.06 16.87 10.71
C ALA A 177 9.56 18.32 10.67
N ILE A 178 8.71 19.29 11.01
CA ILE A 178 9.07 20.71 11.10
C ILE A 178 10.04 20.93 12.27
N ASP A 179 9.69 20.42 13.45
CA ASP A 179 10.45 20.63 14.69
C ASP A 179 11.84 19.97 14.62
N ASN A 180 11.95 18.79 14.01
CA ASN A 180 13.21 18.08 13.83
C ASN A 180 14.11 18.69 12.74
N HIS A 181 13.54 19.49 11.83
CA HIS A 181 14.25 20.04 10.67
C HIS A 181 13.95 21.53 10.44
N PRO A 182 14.23 22.42 11.43
CA PRO A 182 13.78 23.81 11.41
C PRO A 182 14.40 24.66 10.29
N ASN A 183 15.51 24.21 9.70
CA ASN A 183 16.24 24.92 8.65
C ASN A 183 16.07 24.31 7.25
N GLU A 184 15.26 23.27 7.10
CA GLU A 184 15.05 22.56 5.83
C GLU A 184 13.62 22.77 5.31
N THR A 185 13.45 22.67 4.00
CA THR A 185 12.09 22.61 3.43
C THR A 185 11.48 21.24 3.70
N VAL A 186 10.32 21.23 4.34
CA VAL A 186 9.51 20.03 4.57
C VAL A 186 8.54 19.87 3.40
N TRP A 187 8.80 18.89 2.54
CA TRP A 187 7.96 18.61 1.39
C TRP A 187 6.81 17.68 1.76
N VAL A 188 5.57 18.15 1.67
CA VAL A 188 4.39 17.32 1.87
C VAL A 188 3.96 16.76 0.52
N LYS A 189 4.22 15.47 0.31
CA LYS A 189 3.83 14.77 -0.92
C LYS A 189 2.37 14.36 -0.84
N VAL A 190 1.53 14.98 -1.66
CA VAL A 190 0.09 14.67 -1.73
C VAL A 190 -0.13 13.35 -2.47
N HIS A 191 -1.08 12.54 -1.99
CA HIS A 191 -1.42 11.27 -2.61
C HIS A 191 -2.08 11.46 -4.00
N PRO A 192 -1.71 10.68 -5.05
CA PRO A 192 -2.23 10.86 -6.41
C PRO A 192 -3.77 10.86 -6.54
N ASP A 193 -4.48 10.02 -5.79
CA ASP A 193 -5.95 10.00 -5.77
C ASP A 193 -6.57 11.32 -5.25
N VAL A 194 -5.87 12.05 -4.39
CA VAL A 194 -6.33 13.34 -3.83
C VAL A 194 -6.17 14.45 -4.87
N VAL A 195 -5.03 14.45 -5.57
CA VAL A 195 -4.76 15.35 -6.71
C VAL A 195 -5.82 15.21 -7.79
N GLN A 196 -6.28 13.99 -8.06
CA GLN A 196 -7.36 13.71 -9.03
C GLN A 196 -8.77 14.06 -8.52
N GLY A 197 -8.91 14.63 -7.31
CA GLY A 197 -10.19 14.99 -6.71
C GLY A 197 -11.07 13.78 -6.33
N LYS A 198 -10.54 12.56 -6.38
CA LYS A 198 -11.30 11.32 -6.12
C LYS A 198 -11.43 11.02 -4.63
N LYS A 199 -10.51 11.54 -3.82
CA LYS A 199 -10.45 11.33 -2.37
C LYS A 199 -9.95 12.58 -1.66
N LYS A 200 -10.15 12.64 -0.35
CA LYS A 200 -9.56 13.66 0.54
C LYS A 200 -8.25 13.14 1.13
N GLY A 201 -7.26 14.02 1.29
CA GLY A 201 -6.01 13.72 2.01
C GLY A 201 -6.16 13.93 3.51
N PHE A 202 -5.19 13.48 4.30
CA PHE A 202 -5.10 13.86 5.72
C PHE A 202 -4.37 15.20 5.90
N LEU A 203 -3.42 15.51 5.01
CA LEU A 203 -2.63 16.74 5.03
C LEU A 203 -2.96 17.70 3.88
N PHE A 204 -3.88 17.35 2.98
CA PHE A 204 -4.28 18.22 1.86
C PHE A 204 -5.78 18.60 1.95
N PRO A 205 -6.12 19.90 2.02
CA PRO A 205 -5.21 21.05 2.19
C PRO A 205 -4.46 20.98 3.53
N LEU A 206 -3.37 21.75 3.67
CA LEU A 206 -2.55 21.72 4.89
C LEU A 206 -3.40 22.05 6.14
N PRO A 207 -3.18 21.32 7.25
CA PRO A 207 -3.93 21.56 8.49
C PRO A 207 -3.54 22.89 9.16
N PHE A 208 -2.39 23.46 8.82
CA PHE A 208 -1.91 24.76 9.27
C PHE A 208 -0.85 25.29 8.29
N GLU A 209 -0.67 26.62 8.27
CA GLU A 209 0.38 27.26 7.47
C GLU A 209 1.72 27.25 8.22
N HIS A 210 2.81 27.06 7.48
CA HIS A 210 4.16 27.18 8.01
C HIS A 210 5.14 27.54 6.87
N PRO A 211 6.06 28.50 7.05
CA PRO A 211 6.91 29.01 5.97
C PRO A 211 7.83 27.96 5.33
N ASN A 212 8.22 26.94 6.11
CA ASN A 212 9.12 25.88 5.64
C ASN A 212 8.38 24.69 5.00
N VAL A 213 7.04 24.72 4.95
CA VAL A 213 6.25 23.59 4.41
C VAL A 213 5.89 23.87 2.96
N LYS A 214 6.22 22.92 2.07
CA LYS A 214 5.88 22.99 0.64
C LYS A 214 5.03 21.79 0.24
N LEU A 215 3.83 22.04 -0.24
CA LEU A 215 2.99 21.01 -0.86
C LEU A 215 3.55 20.63 -2.23
N TYR A 216 3.59 19.32 -2.52
CA TYR A 216 3.83 18.79 -3.85
C TYR A 216 2.66 17.91 -4.27
N ALA A 217 1.80 18.47 -5.13
CA ALA A 217 0.58 17.84 -5.62
C ALA A 217 0.69 17.30 -7.05
N GLU A 218 1.86 17.38 -7.70
CA GLU A 218 1.98 16.88 -9.06
C GLU A 218 2.15 15.34 -9.11
N PRO A 219 1.66 14.68 -10.18
CA PRO A 219 2.00 13.30 -10.47
C PRO A 219 3.49 13.19 -10.81
N VAL A 220 4.24 12.43 -10.03
CA VAL A 220 5.68 12.21 -10.25
C VAL A 220 6.06 10.77 -9.93
N ASN A 221 7.14 10.28 -10.53
CA ASN A 221 7.79 9.06 -10.08
C ASN A 221 8.29 9.26 -8.62
N PRO A 222 7.88 8.41 -7.65
CA PRO A 222 8.30 8.54 -6.26
C PRO A 222 9.82 8.62 -6.06
N TRP A 223 10.61 7.97 -6.92
CA TRP A 223 12.07 7.97 -6.85
C TRP A 223 12.69 9.36 -7.00
N ASP A 224 11.98 10.33 -7.59
CA ASP A 224 12.49 11.71 -7.68
C ASP A 224 12.54 12.40 -6.31
N PHE A 225 11.76 11.92 -5.34
CA PHE A 225 11.97 12.26 -3.93
C PHE A 225 13.05 11.37 -3.32
N LEU A 226 12.91 10.04 -3.49
CA LEU A 226 13.71 9.07 -2.73
C LEU A 226 15.21 9.14 -3.02
N ASP A 227 15.63 9.57 -4.22
CA ASP A 227 17.06 9.68 -4.58
C ASP A 227 17.85 10.66 -3.70
N THR A 228 17.20 11.69 -3.15
CA THR A 228 17.87 12.78 -2.42
C THR A 228 17.37 12.96 -1.01
N THR A 229 16.24 12.34 -0.67
CA THR A 229 15.61 12.48 0.64
C THR A 229 16.46 11.75 1.68
N THR A 230 16.79 12.44 2.76
CA THR A 230 17.49 11.85 3.91
C THR A 230 16.54 11.49 5.04
N HIS A 231 15.34 12.08 5.08
CA HIS A 231 14.33 11.83 6.10
C HIS A 231 12.94 11.70 5.48
N VAL A 232 12.33 10.54 5.64
CA VAL A 232 10.96 10.26 5.22
C VAL A 232 10.08 10.06 6.45
N TYR A 233 9.00 10.84 6.53
CA TYR A 233 7.96 10.73 7.53
C TYR A 233 6.72 10.13 6.87
N THR A 234 6.25 9.01 7.40
CA THR A 234 5.04 8.32 6.93
C THR A 234 4.27 7.77 8.13
N VAL A 235 2.96 7.62 7.99
CA VAL A 235 2.13 6.88 8.95
C VAL A 235 2.14 5.40 8.59
N SER A 236 1.56 5.04 7.43
CA SER A 236 1.44 3.65 7.00
C SER A 236 1.59 3.47 5.48
N SER A 237 2.09 4.50 4.78
CA SER A 237 2.23 4.46 3.32
C SER A 237 3.29 3.46 2.90
N LEU A 238 3.00 2.70 1.84
CA LEU A 238 3.96 1.82 1.17
C LEU A 238 5.22 2.58 0.73
N MET A 239 5.10 3.87 0.41
CA MET A 239 6.24 4.70 0.02
C MET A 239 7.30 4.84 1.13
N GLY A 240 6.94 4.58 2.40
CA GLY A 240 7.93 4.44 3.47
C GLY A 240 8.81 3.20 3.31
N PHE A 241 8.25 2.08 2.86
CA PHE A 241 9.03 0.88 2.54
C PHE A 241 9.84 1.07 1.24
N GLU A 242 9.31 1.82 0.27
CA GLU A 242 10.08 2.22 -0.91
C GLU A 242 11.29 3.08 -0.52
N ALA A 243 11.14 3.97 0.46
CA ALA A 243 12.25 4.75 1.01
C ALA A 243 13.31 3.85 1.66
N LEU A 244 12.92 2.86 2.48
CA LEU A 244 13.86 1.89 3.05
C LEU A 244 14.65 1.11 1.98
N MET A 245 14.03 0.82 0.83
CA MET A 245 14.73 0.19 -0.30
C MET A 245 15.65 1.17 -1.05
N ALA A 246 15.41 2.47 -0.96
CA ALA A 246 16.24 3.48 -1.61
C ALA A 246 17.60 3.66 -0.92
N GLY A 247 17.63 3.50 0.41
CA GLY A 247 18.80 3.66 1.29
C GLY A 247 18.53 4.72 2.35
#